data_AF-A0A935KP69-F1
#
_entry.id   AF-A0A935KP69-F1
#
_cell.length_a   1.000
_cell.length_b   1.000
_cell.length_c   1.000
_cell.angle_alpha   90.00
_cell.angle_beta   90.00
_cell.angle_gamma   90.00
#
_symmetry.space_group_name_H-M   'P 1'
#
loop_
_entity.id
_entity.type
_entity.pdbx_description
1 polymer ?
#
loop_
_entity_poly.entity_id
_entity_poly.type
_entity_poly.pdbx_seq_one_letter_code
_entity_poly.pdbx_strand_id
1 'polypeptide(L)'
;MSDMLAILWRNRDVVVVCIEHQRAYGGQGVVSSCALGQAYGWIRGVVDAWAGYAGSAAHLVAPHEWQPAILGRRVKGGPTAKERALVVAAEAAPGIALRTPRGRVLDGRADAICIALYARKMWGEG
;
A
#
# COMPACT_ATOMS: atom_id res chain seq x y z
N MET A 1 7.95 -15.26 -2.61
CA MET A 1 6.89 -15.77 -1.71
C MET A 1 7.46 -16.10 -0.33
N SER A 2 8.54 -16.89 -0.26
CA SER A 2 9.30 -17.13 0.98
C SER A 2 9.61 -15.82 1.74
N ASP A 3 10.06 -14.79 1.02
CA ASP A 3 10.42 -13.50 1.64
C ASP A 3 9.23 -12.77 2.28
N MET A 4 8.04 -12.85 1.69
CA MET A 4 6.84 -12.18 2.23
C MET A 4 6.39 -12.83 3.54
N LEU A 5 6.33 -14.17 3.56
CA LEU A 5 6.03 -14.90 4.77
C LEU A 5 7.10 -14.70 5.84
N ALA A 6 8.38 -14.65 5.46
CA ALA A 6 9.46 -14.35 6.39
C ALA A 6 9.36 -12.94 6.98
N ILE A 7 8.99 -11.94 6.18
CA ILE A 7 8.73 -10.58 6.66
C ILE A 7 7.56 -10.58 7.64
N LEU A 8 6.42 -11.16 7.27
CA LEU A 8 5.23 -11.22 8.12
C LEU A 8 5.52 -11.97 9.43
N TRP A 9 6.26 -13.07 9.37
CA TRP A 9 6.67 -13.84 10.55
C TRP A 9 7.59 -13.06 11.50
N ARG A 10 8.52 -12.28 10.95
CA ARG A 10 9.41 -11.40 11.72
C ARG A 10 8.67 -10.27 12.40
N ASN A 11 7.53 -9.85 11.86
CA ASN A 11 6.73 -8.72 12.33
C ASN A 11 5.36 -9.19 12.86
N ARG A 12 5.36 -10.29 13.65
CA ARG A 12 4.14 -10.90 14.22
C ARG A 12 3.42 -10.04 15.26
N ASP A 13 4.08 -9.00 15.73
CA ASP A 13 3.58 -7.96 16.63
C ASP A 13 2.76 -6.89 15.90
N VAL A 14 2.73 -6.90 14.57
CA VAL A 14 1.88 -6.00 13.79
C VAL A 14 0.41 -6.33 14.03
N VAL A 15 -0.30 -5.39 14.65
CA VAL A 15 -1.73 -5.52 14.98
C VAL A 15 -2.67 -5.21 13.81
N VAL A 16 -2.21 -4.41 12.84
CA VAL A 16 -3.03 -3.95 11.71
C VAL A 16 -2.25 -4.05 10.40
N VAL A 17 -2.86 -4.67 9.40
CA VAL A 17 -2.34 -4.72 8.03
C VAL A 17 -3.38 -4.17 7.06
N CYS A 18 -2.95 -3.30 6.16
CA CYS A 18 -3.83 -2.70 5.15
C CYS A 18 -3.40 -3.11 3.75
N ILE A 19 -4.38 -3.37 2.89
CA ILE A 19 -4.20 -3.65 1.46
C ILE A 19 -5.06 -2.65 0.68
N GLU A 20 -4.50 -2.02 -0.35
CA GLU A 20 -5.30 -1.17 -1.21
C GLU A 20 -6.35 -2.00 -1.97
N HIS A 21 -7.60 -1.55 -1.94
CA HIS A 21 -8.68 -2.12 -2.74
C HIS A 21 -8.48 -1.77 -4.22
N GLN A 22 -7.66 -2.57 -4.89
CA GLN A 22 -7.36 -2.43 -6.31
C GLN A 22 -8.57 -2.77 -7.18
N ARG A 23 -8.72 -2.03 -8.29
CA ARG A 23 -9.71 -2.30 -9.32
C ARG A 23 -9.07 -2.09 -10.69
N ALA A 24 -9.45 -2.92 -11.66
CA ALA A 24 -9.05 -2.69 -13.03
C ALA A 24 -9.64 -1.36 -13.53
N TYR A 25 -8.83 -0.59 -14.25
CA TYR A 25 -9.29 0.67 -14.83
C TYR A 25 -10.10 0.43 -16.11
N GLY A 26 -11.08 1.29 -16.40
CA GLY A 26 -11.87 1.20 -17.63
C GLY A 26 -10.99 1.33 -18.88
N GLY A 27 -11.00 0.33 -19.75
CA GLY A 27 -10.12 0.28 -20.93
C GLY A 27 -8.78 -0.44 -20.70
N GLN A 28 -8.55 -1.01 -19.51
CA GLN A 28 -7.42 -1.90 -19.27
C GLN A 28 -7.61 -3.23 -20.02
N GLY A 29 -6.56 -3.68 -20.71
CA GLY A 29 -6.61 -4.93 -21.49
C GLY A 29 -6.84 -6.17 -20.62
N VAL A 30 -7.59 -7.15 -21.14
CA VAL A 30 -8.04 -8.35 -20.41
C VAL A 30 -6.90 -9.08 -19.70
N VAL A 31 -5.78 -9.33 -20.40
CA VAL A 31 -4.61 -10.01 -19.82
C VAL A 31 -4.04 -9.25 -18.62
N SER A 32 -3.96 -7.92 -18.72
CA SER A 32 -3.47 -7.06 -17.63
C SER A 32 -4.43 -7.06 -16.45
N SER A 33 -5.74 -7.03 -16.70
CA SER A 33 -6.77 -7.08 -15.67
C SER A 33 -6.77 -8.44 -14.94
N CYS A 34 -6.62 -9.55 -15.67
CA CYS A 34 -6.48 -10.88 -15.06
C CYS A 34 -5.21 -11.00 -14.22
N ALA A 35 -4.07 -10.51 -14.72
CA ALA A 35 -2.81 -10.51 -13.98
C ALA A 35 -2.90 -9.67 -12.69
N LEU A 36 -3.56 -8.50 -12.76
CA LEU A 36 -3.85 -7.66 -11.59
C LEU A 36 -4.71 -8.42 -10.57
N GLY A 37 -5.81 -9.03 -11.01
CA GLY A 37 -6.71 -9.80 -10.16
C GLY A 37 -6.01 -10.99 -9.49
N GLN A 38 -5.17 -11.70 -10.23
CA GLN A 38 -4.34 -12.78 -9.69
C GLN A 38 -3.40 -12.23 -8.61
N ALA A 39 -2.57 -11.24 -8.92
CA ALA A 39 -1.61 -10.68 -7.96
C ALA A 39 -2.30 -10.15 -6.69
N TYR A 40 -3.42 -9.44 -6.85
CA TYR A 40 -4.24 -8.94 -5.76
C TYR A 40 -4.79 -10.08 -4.89
N GLY A 41 -5.41 -11.10 -5.51
CA GLY A 41 -5.96 -12.25 -4.79
C GLY A 41 -4.89 -13.02 -4.01
N TRP A 42 -3.69 -13.16 -4.57
CA TRP A 42 -2.56 -13.79 -3.88
C TRP A 42 -2.10 -13.01 -2.64
N ILE A 43 -1.89 -11.71 -2.78
CA ILE A 43 -1.49 -10.85 -1.64
C ILE A 43 -2.57 -10.88 -0.56
N ARG A 44 -3.84 -10.71 -0.96
CA ARG A 44 -4.98 -10.71 -0.06
C ARG A 44 -5.11 -12.03 0.71
N GLY A 45 -5.04 -13.16 0.01
CA GLY A 45 -5.16 -14.48 0.65
C GLY A 45 -4.07 -14.73 1.69
N VAL A 46 -2.82 -14.38 1.39
CA VAL A 46 -1.71 -14.58 2.34
C VAL A 46 -1.84 -13.66 3.55
N VAL A 47 -2.16 -12.39 3.34
CA VAL A 47 -2.32 -11.43 4.44
C VAL A 47 -3.50 -11.81 5.33
N ASP A 48 -4.65 -12.18 4.77
CA ASP A 48 -5.83 -12.60 5.54
C ASP A 48 -5.52 -13.83 6.39
N ALA A 49 -4.87 -14.84 5.80
CA ALA A 49 -4.50 -16.06 6.52
C ALA A 49 -3.49 -15.77 7.64
N TRP A 50 -2.47 -14.95 7.37
CA TRP A 50 -1.49 -14.56 8.37
C TRP A 50 -2.12 -13.71 9.49
N ALA A 51 -2.98 -12.75 9.16
CA ALA A 51 -3.63 -11.88 10.13
C ALA A 51 -4.53 -12.68 11.08
N GLY A 52 -5.32 -13.62 10.53
CA GLY A 52 -6.12 -14.55 11.33
C GLY A 52 -5.27 -15.43 12.26
N TYR A 53 -4.09 -15.85 11.82
CA TYR A 53 -3.15 -16.60 12.64
C TYR A 53 -2.49 -15.75 13.74
N ALA A 54 -2.08 -14.52 13.41
CA ALA A 54 -1.37 -13.62 14.33
C ALA A 54 -2.30 -12.87 15.30
N GLY A 55 -3.62 -12.94 15.11
CA GLY A 55 -4.59 -12.14 15.86
C GLY A 55 -4.64 -10.67 15.41
N SER A 56 -4.13 -10.37 14.21
CA SER A 56 -4.10 -9.04 13.61
C SER A 56 -5.38 -8.77 12.81
N ALA A 57 -5.70 -7.49 12.59
CA ALA A 57 -6.79 -7.07 11.72
C ALA A 57 -6.29 -6.74 10.30
N ALA A 58 -6.91 -7.35 9.29
CA ALA A 58 -6.63 -7.07 7.87
C ALA A 58 -7.73 -6.18 7.27
N HIS A 59 -7.36 -4.98 6.80
CA HIS A 59 -8.29 -4.01 6.22
C HIS A 59 -8.05 -3.79 4.74
N LEU A 60 -9.15 -3.72 3.96
CA LEU A 60 -9.11 -3.15 2.62
C LEU A 60 -9.29 -1.65 2.73
N VAL A 61 -8.39 -0.89 2.11
CA VAL A 61 -8.47 0.57 2.09
C VAL A 61 -8.60 1.04 0.64
N ALA A 62 -9.60 1.84 0.34
CA ALA A 62 -9.78 2.37 -1.00
C ALA A 62 -8.92 3.63 -1.21
N PRO A 63 -8.45 3.91 -2.44
CA PRO A 63 -7.69 5.14 -2.74
C PRO A 63 -8.39 6.42 -2.30
N HIS A 64 -9.71 6.48 -2.44
CA HIS A 64 -10.50 7.66 -2.08
C HIS A 64 -10.63 7.88 -0.57
N GLU A 65 -10.25 6.89 0.26
CA GLU A 65 -10.23 7.00 1.71
C GLU A 65 -8.86 7.47 2.20
N TRP A 66 -7.79 6.75 1.83
CA TRP A 66 -6.45 7.02 2.36
C TRP A 66 -5.80 8.26 1.74
N GLN A 67 -5.99 8.51 0.44
CA GLN A 67 -5.33 9.62 -0.26
C GLN A 67 -5.70 10.99 0.32
N PRO A 68 -6.98 11.36 0.51
CA PRO A 68 -7.30 12.65 1.12
C PRO A 68 -6.85 12.73 2.59
N ALA A 69 -6.86 11.60 3.31
CA ALA A 69 -6.48 11.56 4.72
C ALA A 69 -4.97 11.78 4.95
N ILE A 70 -4.13 11.37 3.99
CA ILE A 70 -2.66 11.42 4.08
C ILE A 70 -2.05 12.49 3.17
N LEU A 71 -2.53 12.62 1.93
CA LEU A 71 -1.98 13.54 0.92
C LEU A 71 -2.69 14.89 0.86
N GLY A 72 -3.77 15.06 1.64
CA GLY A 72 -4.63 16.24 1.59
C GLY A 72 -5.46 16.37 0.31
N ARG A 73 -6.15 17.51 0.18
CA ARG A 73 -6.99 17.79 -1.00
C ARG A 73 -6.12 18.07 -2.24
N ARG A 74 -6.55 17.53 -3.37
CA ARG A 74 -5.92 17.82 -4.67
C ARG A 74 -6.14 19.29 -5.03
N VAL A 75 -5.07 20.00 -5.34
CA VAL A 75 -5.11 21.35 -5.90
C VAL A 75 -5.13 21.26 -7.43
N LYS A 76 -6.03 22.00 -8.09
CA LYS A 76 -6.09 22.05 -9.56
C LYS A 76 -4.79 22.67 -10.09
N GLY A 77 -4.13 21.99 -11.04
CA GLY A 77 -2.82 22.42 -11.55
C GLY A 77 -1.63 22.12 -10.62
N GLY A 78 -1.87 21.53 -9.44
CA GLY A 78 -0.81 21.10 -8.54
C GLY A 78 -0.31 19.68 -8.83
N PRO A 79 0.65 19.19 -8.02
CA PRO A 79 1.23 17.86 -8.16
C PRO A 79 0.19 16.75 -8.12
N THR A 80 0.41 15.69 -8.88
CA THR A 80 -0.40 14.48 -8.92
C THR A 80 -0.38 13.74 -7.57
N ALA A 81 -1.35 12.84 -7.35
CA ALA A 81 -1.35 12.02 -6.14
C ALA A 81 -0.06 11.20 -5.98
N LYS A 82 0.51 10.70 -7.09
CA LYS A 82 1.76 9.96 -7.11
C LYS A 82 2.95 10.80 -6.64
N GLU A 83 3.06 12.03 -7.15
CA GLU A 83 4.13 12.95 -6.74
C GLU A 83 4.01 13.34 -5.27
N ARG A 84 2.79 13.60 -4.80
CA ARG A 84 2.55 13.88 -3.37
C ARG A 84 2.87 12.68 -2.49
N ALA A 85 2.46 11.47 -2.89
CA ALA A 85 2.78 10.24 -2.16
C ALA A 85 4.29 10.01 -2.07
N LEU A 86 5.04 10.32 -3.14
CA LEU A 86 6.50 10.20 -3.13
C LEU A 86 7.16 11.12 -2.09
N VAL A 87 6.67 12.36 -1.97
CA VAL A 87 7.17 13.33 -0.97
C VAL A 87 6.87 12.83 0.44
N VAL A 88 5.61 12.48 0.71
CA VAL A 88 5.19 11.98 2.03
C VAL A 88 5.95 10.70 2.42
N ALA A 89 6.13 9.77 1.48
CA ALA A 89 6.88 8.54 1.73
C ALA A 89 8.37 8.79 2.00
N ALA A 90 8.98 9.75 1.30
CA ALA A 90 10.39 10.11 1.51
C ALA A 90 10.62 10.71 2.90
N GLU A 91 9.68 11.55 3.37
CA GLU A 91 9.71 12.15 4.71
C GLU A 91 9.47 11.11 5.81
N ALA A 92 8.51 10.19 5.60
CA ALA A 92 8.13 9.21 6.61
C ALA A 92 9.13 8.06 6.78
N ALA A 93 9.92 7.74 5.75
CA ALA A 93 10.87 6.64 5.79
C ALA A 93 12.22 7.03 5.15
N PRO A 94 12.97 7.95 5.81
CA PRO A 94 14.27 8.40 5.30
C PRO A 94 15.25 7.22 5.33
N GLY A 95 15.53 6.66 4.15
CA GLY A 95 16.39 5.47 4.00
C GLY A 95 15.79 4.39 3.11
N ILE A 96 14.48 4.44 2.83
CA ILE A 96 13.87 3.54 1.84
C ILE A 96 14.10 4.09 0.44
N ALA A 97 14.65 3.25 -0.44
CA ALA A 97 14.79 3.60 -1.85
C ALA A 97 13.42 3.67 -2.55
N LEU A 98 13.02 4.88 -2.93
CA LEU A 98 11.78 5.16 -3.69
C LEU A 98 12.02 5.33 -5.20
N ARG A 99 13.27 5.19 -5.64
CA ARG A 99 13.67 5.17 -7.04
C ARG A 99 14.57 3.97 -7.31
N THR A 100 14.51 3.44 -8.53
CA THR A 100 15.48 2.45 -8.99
C THR A 100 16.85 3.09 -9.18
N PRO A 101 17.95 2.31 -9.28
CA PRO A 101 19.28 2.86 -9.61
C PRO A 101 19.31 3.66 -10.92
N ARG A 102 18.36 3.40 -11.84
CA ARG A 102 18.19 4.13 -13.11
C ARG A 102 17.20 5.31 -13.01
N GLY A 103 16.79 5.69 -11.81
CA GLY A 103 15.96 6.88 -11.55
C GLY A 103 14.44 6.70 -11.67
N ARG A 104 13.95 5.52 -12.09
CA ARG A 104 12.51 5.25 -12.21
C ARG A 104 11.87 5.25 -10.82
N VAL A 105 10.75 5.97 -10.66
CA VAL A 105 9.98 6.01 -9.41
C VAL A 105 9.35 4.65 -9.12
N LEU A 106 9.39 4.25 -7.85
CA LEU A 106 8.76 3.05 -7.33
C LEU A 106 7.43 3.40 -6.65
N ASP A 107 6.44 3.80 -7.45
CA ASP A 107 5.11 4.27 -6.99
C ASP A 107 4.50 3.33 -5.94
N GLY A 108 4.52 2.01 -6.18
CA GLY A 108 3.94 1.03 -5.24
C GLY A 108 4.61 1.00 -3.86
N ARG A 109 5.89 1.39 -3.74
CA ARG A 109 6.53 1.53 -2.42
C ARG A 109 6.07 2.79 -1.71
N ALA A 110 5.94 3.90 -2.44
CA ALA A 110 5.46 5.15 -1.89
C ALA A 110 4.01 5.01 -1.39
N ASP A 111 3.14 4.37 -2.19
CA ASP A 111 1.76 4.09 -1.82
C ASP A 111 1.67 3.15 -0.61
N ALA A 112 2.48 2.08 -0.56
CA ALA A 112 2.52 1.18 0.59
C ALA A 112 2.91 1.89 1.90
N ILE A 113 3.89 2.81 1.85
CA ILE A 113 4.27 3.63 3.01
C ILE A 113 3.12 4.56 3.39
N CYS A 114 2.48 5.23 2.43
CA CYS A 114 1.34 6.10 2.70
C CYS A 114 0.14 5.34 3.30
N ILE A 115 -0.12 4.13 2.84
CA ILE A 115 -1.15 3.25 3.40
C ILE A 115 -0.80 2.83 4.83
N ALA A 116 0.48 2.54 5.12
CA ALA A 116 0.90 2.26 6.49
C ALA A 116 0.72 3.49 7.42
N LEU A 117 1.00 4.70 6.92
CA LEU A 117 0.72 5.94 7.65
C LEU A 117 -0.78 6.16 7.88
N TYR A 118 -1.61 5.84 6.88
CA TYR A 118 -3.05 5.84 7.03
C TYR A 118 -3.50 4.85 8.11
N ALA A 119 -2.97 3.63 8.09
CA ALA A 119 -3.27 2.63 9.10
C ALA A 119 -2.93 3.14 10.52
N ARG A 120 -1.73 3.71 10.68
CA ARG A 120 -1.32 4.32 11.95
C ARG A 120 -2.24 5.46 12.39
N LYS A 121 -2.72 6.28 11.45
CA LYS A 121 -3.66 7.37 11.75
C LYS A 121 -5.04 6.88 12.19
N MET A 122 -5.50 5.75 11.65
CA MET A 122 -6.83 5.22 11.91
C MET A 122 -6.89 4.26 13.10
N TRP A 123 -5.80 3.53 13.37
CA TRP A 123 -5.75 2.44 14.35
C TRP A 123 -4.49 2.42 15.23
N GLY A 124 -3.62 3.43 15.13
CA GLY A 124 -2.37 3.50 15.90
C GLY A 124 -2.52 4.01 17.33
N GLU A 125 -3.74 4.34 17.76
CA GLU A 125 -4.05 4.65 19.16
C GLU A 125 -4.76 3.43 19.78
N GLY A 126 -3.96 2.56 20.40
CA GLY A 126 -4.38 1.36 21.13
C GLY A 126 -3.25 0.86 22.01
#